data_AF-A0A834RAT3-F1
#
_entry.id   AF-A0A834RAT3-F1
#
_cell.length_a   1.000
_cell.length_b   1.000
_cell.length_c   1.000
_cell.angle_alpha   90.00
_cell.angle_beta   90.00
_cell.angle_gamma   90.00
#
_symmetry.space_group_name_H-M   'P 1'
#
loop_
_entity.id
_entity.type
_entity.pdbx_description
1 polymer ?
#
loop_
_entity_poly.entity_id
_entity_poly.type
_entity_poly.pdbx_seq_one_letter_code
_entity_poly.pdbx_strand_id
1 'polypeptide(L)'
;MQPSQIGVMLRDWHGVAQVRWVTGNKILRILKKRGLAPSLPEDLYYLIKKAVAIRKHLERNRKDKDAKFRLILVESRIHRLARYYKTKSVLAPNWRYESSTASALVA
;
A
#
# COMPACT_ATOMS: atom_id res chain seq x y z
N MET A 1 -6.33 9.55 5.67
CA MET A 1 -5.70 8.86 6.80
C MET A 1 -5.76 7.35 6.54
N GLN A 2 -4.70 6.61 6.84
CA GLN A 2 -4.63 5.20 6.48
C GLN A 2 -5.35 4.28 7.48
N PRO A 3 -5.99 3.19 7.03
CA PRO A 3 -6.67 2.24 7.91
C PRO A 3 -5.80 1.72 9.07
N SER A 4 -4.51 1.46 8.82
CA SER A 4 -3.57 1.04 9.89
C SER A 4 -3.38 2.10 10.96
N GLN A 5 -3.16 3.36 10.56
CA GLN A 5 -2.97 4.50 11.47
C GLN A 5 -4.24 4.78 12.28
N ILE A 6 -5.42 4.62 11.69
CA ILE A 6 -6.71 4.75 12.40
C ILE A 6 -6.78 3.74 13.54
N GLY A 7 -6.39 2.48 13.29
CA GLY A 7 -6.35 1.46 14.34
C GLY A 7 -5.41 1.80 15.49
N VAL A 8 -4.22 2.33 15.19
CA VAL A 8 -3.24 2.78 16.20
C VAL A 8 -3.79 3.94 17.02
N MET A 9 -4.37 4.95 16.36
CA MET A 9 -4.98 6.09 17.06
C MET A 9 -6.13 5.66 17.98
N LEU A 10 -7.01 4.78 17.50
CA LEU A 10 -8.12 4.26 18.31
C LEU A 10 -7.64 3.49 19.55
N ARG A 11 -6.54 2.74 19.43
CA ARG A 11 -5.95 2.03 20.56
C ARG A 11 -5.31 2.98 21.56
N ASP A 12 -4.47 3.91 21.08
CA ASP A 12 -3.59 4.69 21.95
C ASP A 12 -4.29 5.93 22.53
N TRP A 13 -5.17 6.58 21.78
CA TRP A 13 -5.85 7.81 22.20
C TRP A 13 -7.23 7.54 22.82
N HIS A 14 -7.92 6.52 22.33
CA HIS A 14 -9.32 6.23 22.71
C HIS A 14 -9.47 4.92 23.51
N GLY A 15 -8.38 4.22 23.81
CA GLY A 15 -8.41 2.98 24.60
C GLY A 15 -9.10 1.79 23.91
N VAL A 16 -9.40 1.88 22.61
CA VAL A 16 -10.08 0.81 21.88
C VAL A 16 -9.06 -0.19 21.33
N ALA A 17 -8.80 -1.26 22.09
CA ALA A 17 -7.80 -2.27 21.74
C ALA A 17 -8.04 -2.93 20.37
N GLN A 18 -9.30 -3.27 20.05
CA GLN A 18 -9.68 -3.95 18.81
C GLN A 18 -11.07 -3.49 18.35
N VAL A 19 -11.10 -2.75 17.23
CA VAL A 19 -12.34 -2.18 16.66
C VAL A 19 -13.39 -3.24 16.32
N ARG A 20 -12.94 -4.46 15.98
CA ARG A 20 -13.83 -5.57 15.63
C ARG A 20 -14.78 -5.96 16.77
N TRP A 21 -14.31 -5.94 18.02
CA TRP A 21 -15.13 -6.37 19.16
C TRP A 21 -16.22 -5.35 19.49
N VAL A 22 -15.93 -4.07 19.32
CA VAL A 22 -16.88 -2.99 19.59
C VAL A 22 -17.94 -2.86 18.49
N THR A 23 -17.52 -2.97 17.22
CA THR A 23 -18.39 -2.65 16.07
C THR A 23 -18.87 -3.88 15.28
N GLY A 24 -18.41 -5.08 15.64
CA GLY A 24 -18.67 -6.32 14.91
C GLY A 24 -17.96 -6.43 13.54
N ASN A 25 -17.30 -5.37 13.06
CA ASN A 25 -16.67 -5.31 11.74
C ASN A 25 -15.21 -4.82 11.79
N LYS A 26 -14.42 -5.19 10.78
CA LYS A 26 -13.06 -4.65 10.63
C LYS A 26 -13.09 -3.22 10.07
N ILE A 27 -12.12 -2.39 10.45
CA ILE A 27 -11.97 -0.98 10.03
C ILE A 27 -12.16 -0.81 8.50
N LEU A 28 -11.45 -1.61 7.70
CA LEU A 28 -11.54 -1.54 6.24
C LEU A 28 -12.96 -1.79 5.70
N ARG A 29 -13.75 -2.66 6.33
CA ARG A 29 -15.15 -2.89 5.93
C ARG A 29 -16.03 -1.70 6.27
N ILE A 30 -15.82 -1.06 7.41
CA ILE A 30 -16.54 0.14 7.83
C ILE A 30 -16.26 1.29 6.85
N LEU A 31 -15.00 1.48 6.47
CA LEU A 31 -14.60 2.49 5.48
C LEU A 31 -15.23 2.23 4.11
N LYS A 32 -15.25 0.97 3.65
CA LYS A 32 -15.92 0.60 2.38
C LYS A 32 -17.42 0.90 2.40
N LYS A 33 -18.12 0.54 3.49
CA LYS A 33 -19.55 0.83 3.64
C LYS A 33 -19.87 2.32 3.61
N ARG A 34 -18.95 3.16 4.11
CA ARG A 34 -19.10 4.63 4.11
C ARG A 34 -18.56 5.31 2.84
N GLY A 35 -18.06 4.56 1.86
CA GLY A 35 -17.47 5.14 0.64
C GLY A 35 -16.13 5.87 0.86
N LEU A 36 -15.50 5.69 2.03
CA LEU A 36 -14.22 6.34 2.40
C LEU A 36 -13.02 5.42 2.23
N ALA A 37 -13.19 4.27 1.57
CA ALA A 37 -12.09 3.34 1.33
C ALA A 37 -11.15 3.89 0.25
N PRO A 38 -9.82 3.74 0.43
CA PRO A 38 -8.87 4.10 -0.60
C PRO A 38 -9.09 3.24 -1.85
N SER A 39 -8.88 3.84 -3.03
CA SER A 39 -8.99 3.16 -4.33
C SER A 39 -7.92 2.08 -4.49
N LEU A 40 -6.72 2.34 -3.97
CA LEU A 40 -5.63 1.37 -3.93
C LEU A 40 -5.52 0.75 -2.53
N PRO A 41 -5.28 -0.57 -2.42
CA PRO A 41 -4.94 -1.21 -1.16
C PRO A 41 -3.71 -0.55 -0.50
N GLU A 42 -3.79 -0.35 0.81
CA GLU A 42 -2.77 0.37 1.60
C GLU A 42 -1.37 -0.27 1.47
N ASP A 43 -1.29 -1.59 1.56
CA ASP A 43 -0.07 -2.37 1.42
C ASP A 43 0.60 -2.17 0.05
N LEU A 44 -0.20 -2.17 -1.02
CA LEU A 44 0.28 -1.93 -2.38
C LEU A 44 0.75 -0.49 -2.55
N TYR A 45 -0.02 0.49 -2.05
CA TYR A 45 0.34 1.91 -2.06
C TYR A 45 1.70 2.16 -1.42
N TYR A 46 1.94 1.62 -0.22
CA TYR A 46 3.19 1.85 0.50
C TYR A 46 4.40 1.15 -0.13
N LEU A 47 4.21 -0.01 -0.77
CA LEU A 47 5.29 -0.65 -1.52
C LEU A 47 5.67 0.16 -2.76
N ILE A 48 4.68 0.69 -3.50
CA ILE A 48 4.94 1.57 -4.65
C ILE A 48 5.64 2.84 -4.18
N LYS A 49 5.17 3.47 -3.10
CA LYS A 49 5.82 4.66 -2.50
C LYS A 49 7.29 4.38 -2.15
N LYS A 50 7.57 3.21 -1.58
CA LYS A 50 8.94 2.78 -1.26
C LYS A 50 9.78 2.57 -2.53
N ALA A 51 9.23 1.94 -3.56
CA ALA A 51 9.91 1.74 -4.84
C ALA A 51 10.26 3.07 -5.52
N VAL A 52 9.33 4.03 -5.53
CA VAL A 52 9.55 5.38 -6.09
C VAL A 52 10.69 6.09 -5.35
N ALA A 53 10.73 6.01 -4.02
CA ALA A 53 11.81 6.61 -3.23
C ALA A 53 13.18 5.99 -3.53
N ILE A 54 13.26 4.64 -3.61
CA ILE A 54 14.52 3.94 -3.95
C ILE A 54 14.97 4.30 -5.38
N ARG A 55 14.04 4.39 -6.32
CA ARG A 55 14.34 4.76 -7.71
C ARG A 55 14.91 6.18 -7.80
N LYS A 56 14.29 7.15 -7.14
CA LYS A 56 14.79 8.53 -7.04
C LYS A 56 16.19 8.61 -6.41
N HIS A 57 16.48 7.76 -5.43
CA HIS A 57 17.83 7.63 -4.86
C HIS A 57 18.84 7.10 -5.90
N LEU A 58 18.49 6.03 -6.61
CA LEU A 58 19.35 5.40 -7.61
C LEU A 58 19.60 6.27 -8.85
N GLU A 59 18.69 7.17 -9.20
CA GLU A 59 18.89 8.14 -10.29
C GLU A 59 20.13 9.02 -10.04
N ARG A 60 20.34 9.41 -8.78
CA ARG A 60 21.50 10.20 -8.33
C ARG A 60 22.69 9.30 -7.99
N ASN A 61 22.44 8.15 -7.36
CA ASN A 61 23.45 7.24 -6.82
C ASN A 61 23.53 5.92 -7.61
N ARG A 62 23.91 6.01 -8.90
CA ARG A 62 23.87 4.85 -9.82
C ARG A 62 24.79 3.68 -9.44
N LYS A 63 25.82 3.92 -8.61
CA LYS A 63 26.79 2.90 -8.17
C LYS A 63 26.31 2.07 -6.99
N ASP A 64 25.19 2.42 -6.36
CA ASP A 64 24.64 1.72 -5.20
C ASP A 64 23.99 0.39 -5.61
N LYS A 65 24.77 -0.69 -5.49
CA LYS A 65 24.35 -2.05 -5.84
C LYS A 65 23.33 -2.62 -4.86
N ASP A 66 23.42 -2.27 -3.57
CA ASP A 66 22.49 -2.76 -2.54
C ASP A 66 21.09 -2.16 -2.74
N ALA A 67 21.00 -0.84 -2.97
CA ALA A 67 19.73 -0.21 -3.29
C ALA A 67 19.10 -0.76 -4.57
N LYS A 68 19.91 -1.06 -5.60
CA LYS A 68 19.43 -1.71 -6.84
C LYS A 68 18.87 -3.11 -6.57
N PHE A 69 19.56 -3.92 -5.75
CA PHE A 69 19.06 -5.23 -5.35
C PHE A 69 17.75 -5.12 -4.55
N ARG A 70 17.68 -4.20 -3.58
CA ARG A 70 16.46 -3.95 -2.80
C ARG A 70 15.30 -3.45 -3.64
N LEU A 71 15.54 -2.64 -4.67
CA LEU A 71 14.51 -2.21 -5.61
C LEU A 71 13.85 -3.42 -6.29
N ILE A 72 14.66 -4.37 -6.80
CA ILE A 72 14.17 -5.60 -7.45
C ILE A 72 13.29 -6.40 -6.50
N LEU A 73 13.68 -6.53 -5.23
CA LEU A 73 12.88 -7.23 -4.22
C LEU A 73 11.54 -6.54 -3.96
N VAL A 74 11.52 -5.19 -3.86
CA VAL A 74 10.29 -4.43 -3.65
C VAL A 74 9.37 -4.55 -4.86
N GLU A 75 9.89 -4.41 -6.08
CA GLU A 75 9.10 -4.57 -7.32
C GLU A 75 8.54 -5.99 -7.45
N SER A 76 9.31 -7.01 -7.07
CA SER A 76 8.83 -8.40 -7.04
C SER A 76 7.67 -8.58 -6.05
N ARG A 77 7.71 -7.91 -4.88
CA ARG A 77 6.60 -7.92 -3.91
C ARG A 77 5.36 -7.20 -4.46
N ILE A 78 5.53 -6.08 -5.14
CA ILE A 78 4.44 -5.34 -5.81
C ILE A 78 3.74 -6.25 -6.82
N HIS A 79 4.49 -6.92 -7.70
CA HIS A 79 3.90 -7.82 -8.71
C HIS A 79 3.13 -8.99 -8.08
N ARG A 80 3.63 -9.57 -6.99
CA ARG A 80 2.95 -10.65 -6.26
C ARG A 80 1.64 -10.17 -5.66
N LEU A 81 1.62 -9.01 -5.00
CA LEU A 81 0.40 -8.45 -4.42
C LEU A 81 -0.60 -7.99 -5.48
N ALA A 82 -0.12 -7.36 -6.55
CA ALA A 82 -0.97 -6.97 -7.68
C ALA A 82 -1.69 -8.19 -8.29
N ARG A 83 -1.00 -9.34 -8.42
CA ARG A 83 -1.62 -10.60 -8.86
C ARG A 83 -2.73 -11.03 -7.90
N TYR A 84 -2.46 -11.04 -6.60
CA TYR A 84 -3.46 -11.39 -5.58
C TYR A 84 -4.70 -10.49 -5.64
N TYR A 85 -4.51 -9.18 -5.72
CA TYR A 85 -5.62 -8.22 -5.75
C TYR A 85 -6.42 -8.24 -7.06
N LYS A 86 -5.80 -8.62 -8.18
CA LYS A 86 -6.51 -8.90 -9.43
C LYS A 86 -7.40 -10.13 -9.30
N THR A 87 -6.92 -11.23 -8.70
CA THR A 87 -7.74 -12.42 -8.44
C THR A 87 -8.91 -12.13 -7.50
N LYS A 88 -8.73 -11.22 -6.54
CA LYS A 88 -9.80 -10.80 -5.61
C LYS A 88 -10.73 -9.72 -6.15
N SER A 89 -10.60 -9.34 -7.43
CA SER A 89 -11.38 -8.26 -8.08
C SER A 89 -11.34 -6.92 -7.33
N VAL A 90 -10.26 -6.68 -6.58
CA VAL A 90 -10.02 -5.38 -5.92
C VAL A 90 -9.34 -4.42 -6.89
N LEU A 91 -8.51 -4.95 -7.79
CA LEU A 91 -7.89 -4.22 -8.89
C LEU A 91 -8.51 -4.65 -10.21
N ALA A 92 -8.58 -3.71 -11.15
CA ALA A 92 -8.99 -4.02 -12.52
C ALA A 92 -8.01 -5.02 -13.16
N PRO A 93 -8.47 -5.95 -14.02
CA PRO A 93 -7.60 -6.95 -14.65
C PRO A 93 -6.47 -6.35 -15.50
N ASN A 94 -6.74 -5.21 -16.13
CA ASN A 94 -5.79 -4.43 -16.92
C ASN A 94 -4.79 -3.63 -16.07
N TRP A 95 -4.93 -3.62 -14.74
CA TRP A 95 -4.02 -2.89 -13.87
C TRP A 95 -2.61 -3.50 -13.93
N ARG A 96 -1.63 -2.63 -14.22
CA ARG A 96 -0.21 -2.97 -14.33
C ARG A 96 0.62 -1.94 -13.56
N TYR A 97 1.60 -2.44 -12.82
CA TYR A 97 2.63 -1.59 -12.24
C TYR A 97 3.67 -1.28 -13.31
N GLU A 98 3.84 0.01 -13.61
CA GLU A 98 4.91 0.49 -14.48
C GLU A 98 5.73 1.51 -13.71
N SER A 99 7.06 1.36 -13.76
CA SER A 99 7.96 2.19 -12.96
C SER A 99 7.94 3.68 -13.33
N SER A 100 7.60 4.01 -14.58
CA SER A 100 7.45 5.37 -15.10
C SER A 100 6.22 6.08 -14.54
N THR A 101 5.11 5.35 -14.36
CA THR A 101 3.82 5.90 -13.87
C THR A 101 3.65 5.75 -12.36
N ALA A 102 4.56 5.02 -11.69
CA ALA A 102 4.52 4.74 -10.27
C ALA A 102 4.47 6.00 -9.38
N SER A 103 5.08 7.10 -9.81
CA SER A 103 5.03 8.39 -9.08
C SER A 103 3.63 9.00 -9.08
N ALA A 104 2.90 8.92 -10.19
CA ALA A 104 1.53 9.42 -10.32
C ALA A 104 0.52 8.61 -9.50
N LEU A 105 0.81 7.34 -9.22
CA LEU A 105 -0.04 6.47 -8.39
C LEU A 105 0.07 6.77 -6.89
N VAL A 106 1.09 7.52 -6.47
CA VAL A 106 1.41 7.79 -5.06
C VAL A 106 1.23 9.27 -4.69
N ALA A 107 1.01 10.13 -5.69
CA ALA A 107 0.77 11.56 -5.55
C ALA A 107 -0.49 11.87 -4.73
#